data_AF-A0A7L2RV51-F1
#
_entry.id   AF-A0A7L2RV51-F1
#
_cell.length_a   1.000
_cell.length_b   1.000
_cell.length_c   1.000
_cell.angle_alpha   90.00
_cell.angle_beta   90.00
_cell.angle_gamma   90.00
#
_symmetry.space_group_name_H-M   'P 1'
#
loop_
_entity.id
_entity.type
_entity.pdbx_description
1 polymer ?
#
loop_
_entity_poly.entity_id
_entity_poly.type
_entity_poly.pdbx_seq_one_letter_code
_entity_poly.pdbx_strand_id
1 'polypeptide(L)'
;AASQELTTLILEAVKELEAAKQQVLKRIQIWKRQQQLAGNGAIFEENLAPLQKRCENLVEVYFQLQQQVMAASTELGPELLARLLERFNEVLSSLVKR
;
A
#
# COMPACT_ATOMS: atom_id res chain seq x y z
N ALA A 1 28.17 -6.13 4.83
CA ALA A 1 28.37 -4.71 4.45
C ALA A 1 27.05 -3.98 4.69
N ALA A 2 27.01 -2.94 5.53
CA ALA A 2 25.77 -2.31 6.01
C ALA A 2 24.81 -1.82 4.89
N SER A 3 25.37 -1.38 3.75
CA SER A 3 24.58 -0.94 2.58
C SER A 3 23.75 -2.07 1.92
N GLN A 4 24.24 -3.32 1.94
CA GLN A 4 23.49 -4.46 1.41
C GLN A 4 22.32 -4.85 2.32
N GLU A 5 22.50 -4.69 3.64
CA GLU A 5 21.47 -4.96 4.63
C GLU A 5 20.33 -3.94 4.52
N LEU A 6 20.65 -2.65 4.43
CA LEU A 6 19.67 -1.59 4.19
C LEU A 6 18.87 -1.81 2.90
N THR A 7 19.56 -2.17 1.81
CA THR A 7 18.92 -2.48 0.52
C THR A 7 17.92 -3.63 0.65
N THR A 8 18.28 -4.68 1.39
CA THR A 8 17.41 -5.84 1.62
C THR A 8 16.18 -5.45 2.43
N LEU A 9 16.36 -4.70 3.52
CA LEU A 9 15.26 -4.22 4.36
C LEU A 9 14.28 -3.34 3.59
N ILE A 10 14.76 -2.44 2.74
CA ILE A 10 13.91 -1.59 1.90
C ILE A 10 13.08 -2.45 0.93
N LEU A 11 13.69 -3.45 0.30
CA LEU A 11 12.98 -4.33 -0.62
C LEU A 11 11.90 -5.17 0.07
N GLU A 12 12.18 -5.64 1.28
CA GLU A 12 11.22 -6.35 2.12
C GLU A 12 10.06 -5.44 2.54
N ALA A 13 10.36 -4.23 3.01
CA ALA A 13 9.34 -3.25 3.40
C ALA A 13 8.42 -2.87 2.23
N VAL A 14 8.97 -2.70 1.02
CA VAL A 14 8.17 -2.43 -0.19
C VAL A 14 7.27 -3.61 -0.54
N LYS A 15 7.78 -4.84 -0.44
CA LYS A 15 7.00 -6.06 -0.66
C LYS A 15 5.86 -6.20 0.36
N GLU A 16 6.12 -5.89 1.63
CA GLU A 16 5.10 -5.91 2.68
C GLU A 16 4.03 -4.83 2.47
N LEU A 17 4.44 -3.63 2.04
CA LEU A 17 3.51 -2.56 1.67
C LEU A 17 2.59 -2.98 0.52
N GLU A 18 3.14 -3.62 -0.52
CA GLU A 18 2.36 -4.19 -1.63
C GLU A 18 1.36 -5.23 -1.13
N ALA A 19 1.78 -6.12 -0.23
CA ALA A 19 0.90 -7.14 0.37
C ALA A 19 -0.22 -6.50 1.21
N ALA A 20 0.11 -5.53 2.06
CA ALA A 20 -0.86 -4.79 2.87
C ALA A 20 -1.89 -4.07 1.99
N LYS A 21 -1.44 -3.44 0.90
CA LYS A 21 -2.33 -2.85 -0.11
C LYS A 21 -3.31 -3.87 -0.69
N GLN A 22 -2.85 -5.07 -1.05
CA GLN A 22 -3.75 -6.11 -1.57
C GLN A 22 -4.81 -6.52 -0.54
N GLN A 23 -4.45 -6.57 0.75
CA GLN A 23 -5.43 -6.86 1.82
C GLN A 23 -6.47 -5.75 1.95
N VAL A 24 -6.08 -4.48 1.87
CA VAL A 24 -7.01 -3.34 1.89
C VAL A 24 -7.94 -3.40 0.69
N LEU A 25 -7.43 -3.61 -0.52
CA LEU A 25 -8.24 -3.74 -1.74
C LEU A 25 -9.23 -4.90 -1.65
N LYS A 26 -8.81 -6.06 -1.14
CA LYS A 26 -9.69 -7.21 -0.91
C LYS A 26 -10.80 -6.85 0.10
N ARG A 27 -10.48 -6.12 1.17
CA ARG A 27 -11.48 -5.69 2.14
C ARG A 27 -12.49 -4.71 1.54
N ILE A 28 -12.06 -3.79 0.67
CA ILE A 28 -12.94 -2.90 -0.10
C ILE A 28 -13.90 -3.73 -0.97
N GLN A 29 -13.40 -4.74 -1.68
CA GLN A 29 -14.25 -5.61 -2.51
C GLN A 29 -15.28 -6.38 -1.69
N ILE A 30 -14.90 -6.90 -0.52
CA ILE A 30 -15.83 -7.58 0.39
C ILE A 30 -16.91 -6.60 0.85
N TRP A 31 -16.54 -5.38 1.25
CA TRP A 31 -17.50 -4.38 1.69
C TRP A 31 -18.49 -4.01 0.58
N LYS A 32 -18.02 -3.77 -0.66
CA LYS A 32 -18.88 -3.51 -1.84
C LYS A 32 -19.84 -4.67 -2.10
N ARG A 33 -19.39 -5.91 -1.93
CA ARG A 33 -20.26 -7.09 -2.08
C ARG A 33 -21.32 -7.16 -0.98
N GLN A 34 -20.97 -6.85 0.26
CA GLN A 34 -21.92 -6.80 1.38
C GLN A 34 -22.98 -5.72 1.16
N GLN A 35 -22.58 -4.54 0.67
CA GLN A 35 -23.50 -3.46 0.29
C GLN A 35 -24.50 -3.91 -0.77
N GLN A 36 -24.03 -4.60 -1.82
CA GLN A 36 -24.90 -5.12 -2.87
C GLN A 36 -25.93 -6.13 -2.34
N LEU A 37 -25.51 -7.02 -1.43
CA LEU A 37 -26.39 -8.02 -0.82
C LEU A 37 -27.42 -7.39 0.13
N ALA A 38 -27.10 -6.25 0.75
CA ALA A 38 -28.03 -5.49 1.58
C ALA A 38 -29.29 -5.08 0.80
N GLY A 39 -29.14 -4.81 -0.51
CA GLY A 39 -30.27 -4.58 -1.41
C GLY A 39 -31.26 -5.75 -1.51
N ASN A 40 -30.84 -6.96 -1.13
CA ASN A 40 -31.67 -8.16 -1.05
C ASN A 40 -32.12 -8.49 0.40
N GLY A 41 -31.99 -7.54 1.34
CA GLY A 41 -32.39 -7.72 2.74
C GLY A 41 -31.34 -8.33 3.67
N ALA A 42 -30.09 -8.47 3.24
CA ALA A 42 -29.00 -8.89 4.12
C ALA A 42 -28.60 -7.76 5.10
N ILE A 43 -28.12 -8.13 6.29
CA ILE A 43 -27.56 -7.17 7.25
C ILE A 43 -26.24 -6.62 6.71
N PHE A 44 -26.04 -5.31 6.83
CA PHE A 44 -24.86 -4.63 6.31
C PHE A 44 -24.36 -3.55 7.28
N GLU A 45 -23.04 -3.50 7.45
CA GLU A 45 -22.36 -2.46 8.21
C GLU A 45 -21.94 -1.34 7.25
N GLU A 46 -22.69 -0.25 7.27
CA GLU A 46 -22.49 0.90 6.38
C GLU A 46 -21.32 1.79 6.79
N ASN A 47 -20.84 1.67 8.03
CA ASN A 47 -19.75 2.51 8.52
C ASN A 47 -18.44 2.23 7.76
N LEU A 48 -18.08 3.17 6.88
CA LEU A 48 -16.85 3.16 6.11
C LEU A 48 -15.61 3.61 6.91
N ALA A 49 -15.78 4.24 8.08
CA ALA A 49 -14.67 4.82 8.83
C ALA A 49 -13.51 3.83 9.13
N PRO A 50 -13.77 2.55 9.49
CA PRO A 50 -12.69 1.58 9.69
C PRO A 50 -11.92 1.25 8.41
N LEU A 51 -12.58 1.30 7.25
CA LEU A 51 -11.96 1.05 5.95
C LEU A 51 -11.17 2.27 5.48
N GLN A 52 -11.75 3.46 5.64
CA GLN A 52 -11.07 4.73 5.38
C GLN A 52 -9.77 4.84 6.18
N LYS A 53 -9.81 4.58 7.49
CA LYS A 53 -8.62 4.59 8.35
C LYS A 53 -7.53 3.64 7.87
N ARG A 54 -7.89 2.47 7.32
CA ARG A 54 -6.92 1.53 6.74
C ARG A 54 -6.27 2.08 5.48
N CYS A 55 -7.02 2.76 4.63
CA CYS A 55 -6.48 3.44 3.44
C CYS A 55 -5.53 4.58 3.85
N GLU A 56 -5.94 5.42 4.79
CA GLU A 56 -5.13 6.53 5.31
C GLU A 56 -3.81 6.04 5.91
N ASN A 57 -3.87 5.05 6.81
CA ASN A 57 -2.66 4.47 7.40
C ASN A 57 -1.72 3.85 6.35
N LEU A 58 -2.28 3.21 5.31
CA LEU A 58 -1.47 2.63 4.23
C LEU A 58 -0.74 3.73 3.43
N VAL A 59 -1.42 4.83 3.14
CA VAL A 59 -0.84 5.99 2.46
C VAL A 59 0.23 6.66 3.33
N GLU A 60 0.00 6.76 4.64
CA GLU A 60 0.99 7.28 5.58
C GLU A 60 2.28 6.45 5.59
N VAL A 61 2.17 5.13 5.73
CA VAL A 61 3.33 4.22 5.70
C VAL A 61 4.02 4.27 4.34
N TYR A 62 3.26 4.33 3.25
CA TYR A 62 3.79 4.53 1.91
C TYR A 62 4.67 5.79 1.84
N PHE A 63 4.18 6.94 2.34
CA PHE A 63 4.94 8.19 2.28
C PHE A 63 6.21 8.13 3.13
N GLN A 64 6.14 7.54 4.32
CA GLN A 64 7.30 7.34 5.18
C GLN A 64 8.36 6.46 4.49
N LEU A 65 7.95 5.35 3.87
CA LEU A 65 8.86 4.45 3.17
C LEU A 65 9.46 5.12 1.92
N GLN A 66 8.66 5.90 1.18
CA GLN A 66 9.15 6.68 0.05
C GLN A 66 10.23 7.69 0.48
N GLN A 67 10.02 8.40 1.60
CA GLN A 67 11.02 9.32 2.15
C GLN A 67 12.32 8.61 2.54
N GLN A 68 12.23 7.43 3.16
CA GLN A 68 13.41 6.61 3.49
C GLN A 68 14.17 6.16 2.24
N VAL A 69 13.47 5.73 1.19
CA VAL A 69 14.10 5.38 -0.09
C VAL A 69 14.79 6.58 -0.73
N MET A 70 14.18 7.76 -0.69
CA MET A 70 14.80 8.99 -1.20
C MET A 70 16.05 9.38 -0.38
N ALA A 71 16.01 9.23 0.94
CA ALA A 71 17.16 9.47 1.80
C ALA A 71 18.32 8.49 1.55
N ALA A 72 18.01 7.24 1.20
CA ALA A 72 18.99 6.20 0.86
C ALA A 72 19.37 6.17 -0.63
N SER A 73 18.98 7.18 -1.42
CA SER A 73 19.13 7.18 -2.89
C SER A 73 20.57 6.95 -3.39
N THR A 74 21.56 7.50 -2.69
CA THR A 74 22.98 7.34 -3.03
C THR A 74 23.50 5.92 -2.80
N GLU A 75 22.98 5.23 -1.77
CA GLU A 75 23.37 3.87 -1.42
C GLU A 75 22.67 2.82 -2.29
N LEU A 76 21.44 3.10 -2.71
CA LEU A 76 20.63 2.19 -3.54
C LEU A 76 21.10 2.13 -4.99
N GLY A 77 21.73 3.19 -5.49
CA GLY A 77 22.09 3.33 -6.90
C GLY A 77 20.89 3.66 -7.80
N PRO A 78 21.15 4.23 -8.99
CA PRO A 78 20.11 4.83 -9.83
C PRO A 78 19.12 3.81 -10.41
N GLU A 79 19.57 2.60 -10.79
CA GLU A 79 18.69 1.58 -11.38
C GLU A 79 17.67 1.05 -10.36
N LEU A 80 18.13 0.75 -9.15
CA LEU A 80 17.26 0.24 -8.10
C LEU A 80 16.28 1.30 -7.62
N LEU A 81 16.75 2.53 -7.44
CA LEU A 81 15.92 3.67 -7.08
C LEU A 81 14.80 3.89 -8.10
N ALA A 82 15.12 3.91 -9.39
CA ALA A 82 14.13 4.07 -10.45
C ALA A 82 13.04 2.98 -10.39
N ARG A 83 13.45 1.71 -10.22
CA ARG A 83 12.52 0.58 -10.09
C ARG A 83 11.62 0.68 -8.85
N LEU A 84 12.16 1.15 -7.72
CA LEU A 84 11.38 1.35 -6.49
C LEU A 84 10.35 2.48 -6.66
N LEU A 85 10.73 3.59 -7.30
CA LEU A 85 9.83 4.71 -7.58
C LEU A 85 8.69 4.32 -8.53
N GLU A 86 8.97 3.50 -9.54
CA GLU A 86 7.94 2.96 -10.42
C GLU A 86 6.93 2.10 -9.64
N ARG A 87 7.41 1.17 -8.81
CA ARG A 87 6.56 0.34 -7.93
C ARG A 87 5.71 1.17 -6.98
N PHE A 88 6.28 2.22 -6.40
CA PHE A 88 5.53 3.13 -5.54
C PHE A 88 4.37 3.82 -6.28
N ASN A 89 4.61 4.28 -7.51
CA ASN A 89 3.56 4.87 -8.35
C ASN A 89 2.45 3.86 -8.68
N GLU A 90 2.79 2.59 -8.92
CA GLU A 90 1.80 1.53 -9.14
C GLU A 90 0.96 1.25 -7.89
N VAL A 91 1.60 1.22 -6.72
CA VAL A 91 0.93 1.04 -5.42
C VAL A 91 -0.13 2.13 -5.21
N LEU A 92 0.26 3.41 -5.32
CA LEU A 92 -0.68 4.54 -5.19
C LEU A 92 -1.79 4.50 -6.25
N SER A 93 -1.41 4.33 -7.52
CA SER A 93 -2.37 4.35 -8.63
C SER A 93 -3.46 3.29 -8.47
N SER A 94 -3.10 2.12 -7.95
CA SER A 94 -4.07 1.04 -7.72
C SER A 94 -4.99 1.26 -6.52
N LEU A 95 -4.58 2.09 -5.55
CA LEU A 95 -5.42 2.49 -4.42
C LEU A 95 -6.44 3.56 -4.83
N VAL A 96 -6.03 4.53 -5.66
CA VAL A 96 -6.85 5.70 -6.03
C VAL A 96 -7.88 5.38 -7.12
N LYS A 97 -7.58 4.45 -8.04
CA LYS A 97 -8.43 4.16 -9.21
C LYS A 97 -9.62 3.21 -8.95
N ARG A 98 -9.93 2.83 -7.70
CA ARG A 98 -10.88 1.74 -7.39
C ARG A 98 -11.91 2.04 -6.33
#